data_AF-A0A1G6BEK8-F1
#
_entry.id   AF-A0A1G6BEK8-F1
#
_cell.length_a   1.000
_cell.length_b   1.000
_cell.length_c   1.000
_cell.angle_alpha   90.00
_cell.angle_beta   90.00
_cell.angle_gamma   90.00
#
_symmetry.space_group_name_H-M   'P 1'
#
loop_
_entity.id
_entity.type
_entity.pdbx_description
1 polymer ?
#
loop_
_entity_poly.entity_id
_entity_poly.type
_entity_poly.pdbx_seq_one_letter_code
_entity_poly.pdbx_strand_id
1 'polypeptide(L)'
;MTEYALDLQEETDYARRWAFSRNPLYYDFDTVGGDCTNFVSQCIYAGGAVMNFTRDAGWYYFSLHDRAAAWTGVEYFYRFIITNEGAGPYGFQVSAADACPGDVIQLGNGSCNIIRSRIDHPILLHHIERFYII
;
A
#
# COMPACT_ATOMS: atom_id res chain seq x y z
N MET A 1 12.65 -10.00 -13.55
CA MET A 1 11.54 -9.65 -12.66
C MET A 1 11.12 -10.93 -11.96
N THR A 2 11.38 -11.06 -10.66
CA THR A 2 10.92 -12.22 -9.90
C THR A 2 9.56 -11.87 -9.35
N GLU A 3 8.51 -12.39 -9.98
CA GLU A 3 7.14 -12.21 -9.48
C GLU A 3 6.98 -13.00 -8.18
N TYR A 4 6.78 -12.30 -7.07
CA TYR A 4 6.33 -12.93 -5.83
C TYR A 4 4.81 -12.89 -5.84
N ALA A 5 4.15 -14.06 -5.81
CA ALA A 5 2.72 -14.12 -5.57
C ALA A 5 2.42 -13.64 -4.14
N LEU A 6 1.61 -12.59 -4.02
CA LEU A 6 1.07 -12.14 -2.74
C LEU A 6 -0.08 -13.07 -2.38
N ASP A 7 -0.12 -13.47 -1.12
CA ASP A 7 -1.21 -14.26 -0.57
C ASP A 7 -2.36 -13.33 -0.16
N LEU A 8 -3.33 -13.18 -1.06
CA LEU A 8 -4.52 -12.35 -0.84
C LEU A 8 -5.33 -12.76 0.40
N GLN A 9 -5.29 -14.05 0.77
CA GLN A 9 -5.97 -14.54 1.98
C GLN A 9 -5.31 -13.92 3.21
N GLU A 10 -3.98 -13.95 3.28
CA GLU A 10 -3.20 -13.38 4.39
C GLU A 10 -3.33 -11.85 4.46
N GLU A 11 -3.32 -11.15 3.32
CA GLU A 11 -3.56 -9.69 3.28
C GLU A 11 -4.94 -9.35 3.86
N THR A 12 -5.97 -10.07 3.42
CA THR A 12 -7.36 -9.85 3.83
C THR A 12 -7.56 -10.19 5.29
N ASP A 13 -6.99 -11.29 5.76
CA ASP A 13 -7.13 -11.73 7.15
C ASP A 13 -6.36 -10.81 8.11
N TYR A 14 -5.20 -10.28 7.69
CA TYR A 14 -4.51 -9.21 8.40
C TYR A 14 -5.37 -7.94 8.46
N ALA A 15 -5.93 -7.52 7.32
CA ALA A 15 -6.78 -6.35 7.24
C ALA A 15 -8.00 -6.49 8.16
N ARG A 16 -8.70 -7.63 8.15
CA ARG A 16 -9.83 -7.92 9.04
C ARG A 16 -9.46 -7.86 10.51
N ARG A 17 -8.30 -8.43 10.87
CA ARG A 17 -7.82 -8.46 12.25
C ARG A 17 -7.56 -7.06 12.80
N TRP A 18 -6.93 -6.19 11.99
CA TRP A 18 -6.46 -4.88 12.42
C TRP A 18 -7.33 -3.72 11.93
N ALA A 19 -8.44 -3.97 11.23
CA ALA A 19 -9.34 -2.94 10.70
C ALA A 19 -9.82 -1.93 11.77
N PHE A 20 -10.05 -2.41 13.00
CA PHE A 20 -10.59 -1.61 14.12
C PHE A 20 -9.59 -1.43 15.28
N SER A 21 -8.32 -1.78 15.08
CA SER A 21 -7.28 -1.66 16.10
C SER A 21 -5.93 -1.33 15.47
N ARG A 22 -4.87 -1.20 16.27
CA ARG A 22 -3.51 -0.91 15.78
C ARG A 22 -2.59 -2.06 16.15
N ASN A 23 -1.81 -2.53 15.19
CA ASN A 23 -0.81 -3.56 15.46
C ASN A 23 0.35 -2.94 16.27
N PRO A 24 0.60 -3.38 17.51
CA PRO A 24 1.62 -2.77 18.37
C PRO A 24 3.06 -2.94 17.86
N LEU A 25 3.28 -3.76 16.82
CA LEU A 25 4.58 -3.87 16.14
C LEU A 25 4.92 -2.64 15.30
N TYR A 26 3.94 -1.80 14.99
CA TYR A 26 4.09 -0.60 14.18
C TYR A 26 3.70 0.63 14.98
N TYR A 27 4.37 1.74 14.71
CA TYR A 27 3.99 3.03 15.29
C TYR A 27 2.62 3.47 14.79
N ASP A 28 1.80 4.02 15.69
CA ASP A 28 0.47 4.56 15.38
C ASP A 28 0.57 6.00 14.87
N PHE A 29 0.30 6.21 13.58
CA PHE A 29 0.36 7.52 12.94
C PHE A 29 -0.97 8.31 12.98
N ASP A 30 -2.03 7.81 13.64
CA ASP A 30 -3.34 8.49 13.65
C ASP A 30 -3.28 9.92 14.19
N THR A 31 -2.41 10.17 15.18
CA THR A 31 -2.25 11.48 15.81
C THR A 31 -1.37 12.47 15.02
N VAL A 32 -0.69 12.02 13.96
CA VAL A 32 0.34 12.80 13.23
C VAL A 32 0.10 12.91 11.73
N GLY A 33 -1.11 12.60 11.25
CA GLY A 33 -1.51 12.77 9.85
C GLY A 33 -2.25 11.59 9.23
N GLY A 34 -2.42 10.48 9.98
CA GLY A 34 -3.22 9.33 9.59
C GLY A 34 -2.39 8.06 9.36
N ASP A 35 -2.94 6.92 9.75
CA ASP A 35 -2.25 5.61 9.70
C ASP A 35 -2.55 4.79 8.44
N CYS A 36 -3.35 5.33 7.50
CA CYS A 36 -3.89 4.54 6.39
C CYS A 36 -2.82 3.86 5.51
N THR A 37 -1.78 4.58 5.09
CA THR A 37 -0.69 4.00 4.27
C THR A 37 0.13 2.98 5.05
N ASN A 38 0.35 3.24 6.34
CA ASN A 38 1.06 2.33 7.22
C ASN A 38 0.28 1.01 7.35
N PHE A 39 -1.02 1.10 7.61
CA PHE A 39 -1.93 -0.05 7.64
C PHE A 39 -1.94 -0.83 6.32
N VAL A 40 -2.06 -0.14 5.18
CA VAL A 40 -2.01 -0.80 3.86
C VAL A 40 -0.68 -1.50 3.63
N SER A 41 0.44 -0.84 3.95
CA SER A 41 1.77 -1.43 3.80
C SER A 41 1.92 -2.68 4.68
N GLN A 42 1.36 -2.67 5.89
CA GLN A 42 1.33 -3.85 6.75
C GLN A 42 0.52 -5.01 6.16
N CYS A 43 -0.63 -4.73 5.52
CA CYS A 43 -1.45 -5.76 4.89
C CYS A 43 -0.67 -6.42 3.73
N ILE A 44 -0.09 -5.60 2.84
CA ILE A 44 0.72 -6.09 1.71
C ILE A 44 1.94 -6.89 2.20
N TYR A 45 2.57 -6.44 3.29
CA TYR A 45 3.68 -7.17 3.90
C TYR A 45 3.24 -8.51 4.51
N ALA A 46 2.07 -8.57 5.14
CA ALA A 46 1.48 -9.81 5.64
C ALA A 46 1.16 -10.79 4.51
N GLY A 47 0.80 -10.29 3.33
CA GLY A 47 0.66 -11.06 2.10
C GLY A 47 1.96 -11.65 1.54
N GLY A 48 3.10 -11.40 2.17
CA GLY A 48 4.40 -11.95 1.74
C GLY A 48 5.19 -11.03 0.82
N ALA A 49 4.81 -9.76 0.68
CA ALA A 49 5.62 -8.79 -0.06
C ALA A 49 6.99 -8.64 0.61
N VAL A 50 8.05 -8.65 -0.21
CA VAL A 50 9.40 -8.39 0.30
C VAL A 50 9.66 -6.89 0.42
N MET A 51 10.33 -6.47 1.48
CA MET A 51 10.72 -5.07 1.62
C MET A 51 11.78 -4.69 0.59
N ASN A 52 11.69 -3.46 0.09
CA ASN A 52 12.64 -2.86 -0.83
C ASN A 52 13.46 -1.80 -0.09
N PHE A 53 14.74 -2.06 0.12
CA PHE A 53 15.66 -1.17 0.85
C PHE A 53 16.39 -0.17 -0.06
N THR A 54 15.89 0.08 -1.27
CA THR A 54 16.49 1.08 -2.16
C THR A 54 16.52 2.44 -1.46
N ARG A 55 17.69 3.07 -1.43
CA ARG A 55 17.88 4.38 -0.79
C ARG A 55 16.96 5.41 -1.45
N ASP A 56 16.30 6.23 -0.65
CA ASP A 56 15.40 7.34 -1.05
C ASP A 56 14.13 6.95 -1.83
N ALA A 57 14.06 5.74 -2.40
CA ALA A 57 12.96 5.28 -3.25
C ALA A 57 12.40 3.90 -2.87
N GLY A 58 12.84 3.32 -1.75
CA GLY A 58 12.40 2.00 -1.30
C GLY A 58 11.00 1.99 -0.67
N TRP A 59 10.62 0.80 -0.18
CA TRP A 59 9.42 0.53 0.60
C TRP A 59 9.78 -0.47 1.70
N TYR A 60 9.95 0.02 2.94
CA TYR A 60 10.34 -0.79 4.09
C TYR A 60 10.00 -0.09 5.41
N TYR A 61 9.94 -0.86 6.50
CA TYR A 61 9.76 -0.36 7.85
C TYR A 61 10.56 -1.21 8.85
N PHE A 62 11.46 -0.56 9.58
CA PHE A 62 12.14 -1.14 10.74
C PHE A 62 11.72 -0.46 12.04
N SER A 63 11.57 0.86 12.03
CA SER A 63 11.13 1.64 13.19
C SER A 63 10.53 2.98 12.77
N LEU A 64 10.03 3.75 13.74
CA LEU A 64 9.62 5.13 13.51
C LEU A 64 10.74 5.97 12.86
N HIS A 65 12.00 5.77 13.21
CA HIS A 65 13.10 6.58 12.68
C HIS A 65 13.84 5.92 11.51
N ASP A 66 13.48 4.68 11.17
CA ASP A 66 14.11 3.89 10.11
C ASP A 66 13.02 3.21 9.26
N ARG A 67 12.52 3.96 8.29
CA ARG A 67 11.47 3.54 7.37
C ARG A 67 11.55 4.32 6.07
N ALA A 68 11.08 3.72 4.98
CA ALA A 68 10.90 4.44 3.74
C ALA A 68 9.71 5.41 3.81
N ALA A 69 9.81 6.53 3.10
CA ALA A 69 8.68 7.43 2.91
C ALA A 69 7.48 6.71 2.27
N ALA A 70 7.74 5.75 1.36
CA ALA A 70 6.69 4.97 0.71
C ALA A 70 5.94 4.01 1.63
N TRP A 71 6.45 3.69 2.83
CA TRP A 71 5.72 2.82 3.76
C TRP A 71 4.59 3.56 4.48
N THR A 72 4.79 4.84 4.81
CA THR A 72 3.83 5.62 5.61
C THR A 72 3.21 6.79 4.87
N GLY A 73 3.81 7.23 3.76
CA GLY A 73 3.39 8.40 3.01
C GLY A 73 2.61 8.05 1.75
N VAL A 74 1.43 8.64 1.62
CA VAL A 74 0.46 8.29 0.58
C VAL A 74 0.98 8.45 -0.84
N GLU A 75 1.52 9.64 -1.15
CA GLU A 75 2.08 9.95 -2.47
C GLU A 75 3.29 9.07 -2.81
N TYR A 76 4.15 8.82 -1.81
CA TYR A 76 5.34 7.99 -1.97
C TYR A 76 4.99 6.52 -2.17
N PHE A 77 3.99 6.02 -1.45
CA PHE A 77 3.47 4.67 -1.62
C PHE A 77 2.93 4.49 -3.04
N TYR A 78 2.05 5.39 -3.48
CA TYR A 78 1.49 5.37 -4.83
C TYR A 78 2.61 5.31 -5.87
N ARG A 79 3.56 6.25 -5.80
CA ARG A 79 4.68 6.33 -6.74
C ARG A 79 5.50 5.03 -6.73
N PHE A 80 5.81 4.50 -5.56
CA PHE A 80 6.53 3.23 -5.45
C PHE A 80 5.79 2.10 -6.15
N ILE A 81 4.51 1.88 -5.82
CA ILE A 81 3.74 0.75 -6.36
C ILE A 81 3.64 0.81 -7.89
N ILE A 82 3.44 1.99 -8.48
CA ILE A 82 3.25 2.10 -9.94
C ILE A 82 4.56 2.14 -10.75
N THR A 83 5.70 2.47 -10.12
CA THR A 83 6.99 2.57 -10.82
C THR A 83 8.01 1.51 -10.41
N ASN A 84 7.70 0.65 -9.43
CA ASN A 84 8.66 -0.32 -8.93
C ASN A 84 8.87 -1.46 -9.95
N GLU A 85 10.08 -1.54 -10.48
CA GLU A 85 10.53 -2.63 -11.35
C GLU A 85 11.43 -3.65 -10.61
N GLY A 86 11.70 -3.40 -9.32
CA GLY A 86 12.62 -4.14 -8.48
C GLY A 86 11.94 -5.07 -7.47
N ALA A 87 12.61 -5.27 -6.33
CA ALA A 87 12.04 -6.04 -5.23
C ALA A 87 10.81 -5.35 -4.62
N GLY A 88 9.89 -6.13 -4.09
CA GLY A 88 8.73 -5.65 -3.35
C GLY A 88 7.48 -5.44 -4.20
N PRO A 89 6.44 -4.83 -3.61
CA PRO A 89 5.14 -4.76 -4.25
C PRO A 89 5.18 -3.81 -5.45
N TYR A 90 4.39 -4.14 -6.47
CA TYR A 90 4.12 -3.29 -7.62
C TYR A 90 2.65 -3.48 -8.02
N GLY A 91 2.13 -2.53 -8.78
CA GLY A 91 0.73 -2.50 -9.19
C GLY A 91 0.48 -1.45 -10.24
N PHE A 92 -0.77 -1.32 -10.66
CA PHE A 92 -1.20 -0.34 -11.64
C PHE A 92 -2.60 0.13 -11.28
N GLN A 93 -3.01 1.24 -11.87
CA GLN A 93 -4.30 1.83 -11.60
C GLN A 93 -5.39 1.12 -12.40
N VAL A 94 -6.53 0.86 -11.77
CA VAL A 94 -7.72 0.31 -12.44
C VAL A 94 -8.94 1.19 -12.24
N SER A 95 -9.95 0.99 -13.08
CA SER A 95 -11.24 1.65 -12.92
C SER A 95 -12.00 1.08 -11.72
N ALA A 96 -12.94 1.85 -11.17
CA ALA A 96 -13.81 1.37 -10.10
C ALA A 96 -14.71 0.19 -10.50
N ALA A 97 -15.02 0.05 -11.79
CA ALA A 97 -15.81 -1.07 -12.28
C ALA A 97 -14.99 -2.38 -12.30
N ASP A 98 -13.67 -2.28 -12.38
CA ASP A 98 -12.78 -3.44 -12.47
C ASP A 98 -12.23 -3.86 -11.11
N ALA A 99 -12.50 -3.09 -10.05
CA ALA A 99 -11.98 -3.33 -8.71
C ALA A 99 -12.38 -4.72 -8.16
N CYS A 100 -11.40 -5.41 -7.56
CA CYS A 100 -11.61 -6.71 -6.93
C CYS A 100 -11.20 -6.69 -5.45
N PRO A 101 -11.70 -7.65 -4.65
CA PRO A 101 -11.21 -7.85 -3.29
C PRO A 101 -9.68 -8.00 -3.27
N GLY A 102 -9.02 -7.29 -2.35
CA GLY A 102 -7.56 -7.17 -2.26
C GLY A 102 -6.98 -5.93 -2.94
N ASP A 103 -7.77 -5.17 -3.70
CA ASP A 103 -7.32 -3.89 -4.25
C ASP A 103 -7.19 -2.82 -3.16
N VAL A 104 -6.25 -1.90 -3.37
CA VAL A 104 -6.02 -0.74 -2.50
C VAL A 104 -6.77 0.46 -3.08
N ILE A 105 -7.87 0.85 -2.46
CA ILE A 105 -8.54 2.12 -2.79
C ILE A 105 -7.77 3.26 -2.16
N GLN A 106 -7.57 4.32 -2.93
CA GLN A 106 -6.96 5.56 -2.51
C GLN A 106 -7.92 6.73 -2.75
N LEU A 107 -8.53 7.25 -1.68
CA LEU A 107 -9.48 8.37 -1.73
C LEU A 107 -8.78 9.71 -1.46
N GLY A 108 -9.07 10.72 -2.26
CA GLY A 108 -8.65 12.12 -2.07
C GLY A 108 -9.85 13.05 -1.91
N ASN A 109 -9.60 14.32 -1.54
CA ASN A 109 -10.64 15.34 -1.44
C ASN A 109 -11.20 15.69 -2.84
N GLY A 110 -12.22 14.93 -3.27
CA GLY A 110 -12.97 15.14 -4.53
C GLY A 110 -12.67 14.14 -5.66
N SER A 111 -11.75 13.19 -5.46
CA SER A 111 -11.38 12.15 -6.44
C SER A 111 -11.20 10.78 -5.76
N CYS A 112 -11.68 9.71 -6.40
CA CYS A 112 -11.48 8.32 -5.99
C CYS A 112 -10.52 7.66 -6.98
N ASN A 113 -9.36 7.20 -6.50
CA ASN A 113 -8.40 6.42 -7.28
C ASN A 113 -8.33 5.00 -6.71
N ILE A 114 -8.27 3.98 -7.55
CA ILE A 114 -8.18 2.57 -7.11
C ILE A 114 -6.88 2.00 -7.66
N ILE A 115 -6.00 1.57 -6.76
CA ILE A 115 -4.73 0.92 -7.06
C ILE A 115 -4.96 -0.59 -6.93
N ARG A 116 -4.76 -1.31 -8.03
CA ARG A 116 -4.79 -2.76 -8.04
C ARG A 116 -3.38 -3.32 -8.00
N SER A 117 -3.16 -4.25 -7.09
CA SER A 117 -1.88 -4.95 -6.94
C SER A 117 -1.82 -6.25 -7.78
N ARG A 118 -2.46 -6.34 -8.97
CA ARG A 118 -2.10 -7.27 -10.08
C ARG A 118 -2.99 -7.29 -11.36
N ILE A 119 -2.27 -7.41 -12.49
CA ILE A 119 -2.51 -7.61 -13.95
C ILE A 119 -3.64 -6.83 -14.71
N ASP A 120 -3.17 -6.12 -15.76
CA ASP A 120 -3.80 -5.50 -16.95
C ASP A 120 -4.35 -4.04 -16.95
N HIS A 121 -3.56 -3.19 -17.66
CA HIS A 121 -3.83 -1.88 -18.30
C HIS A 121 -3.78 -0.54 -17.49
N PRO A 122 -3.24 0.57 -18.05
CA PRO A 122 -2.89 1.80 -17.30
C PRO A 122 -3.84 3.01 -17.52
N ILE A 123 -4.12 3.81 -16.49
CA ILE A 123 -4.65 5.21 -16.55
C ILE A 123 -4.02 6.07 -15.41
N LEU A 124 -4.18 7.41 -15.48
CA LEU A 124 -3.41 8.52 -14.87
C LEU A 124 -4.30 9.48 -14.01
N LEU A 125 -3.77 10.00 -12.87
CA LEU A 125 -3.87 11.38 -12.27
C LEU A 125 -4.51 11.65 -10.86
N HIS A 126 -3.74 12.47 -10.11
CA HIS A 126 -3.97 13.56 -9.12
C HIS A 126 -4.65 13.42 -7.72
N HIS A 127 -3.87 13.89 -6.72
CA HIS A 127 -4.11 14.41 -5.36
C HIS A 127 -4.89 13.56 -4.35
N ILE A 128 -4.30 13.35 -3.16
CA ILE A 128 -4.52 12.13 -2.37
C ILE A 128 -4.55 12.37 -0.86
N GLU A 129 -5.48 11.75 -0.12
CA GLU A 129 -5.56 11.92 1.35
C GLU A 129 -5.79 10.63 2.19
N ARG A 130 -6.33 9.50 1.70
CA ARG A 130 -6.58 8.27 2.49
C ARG A 130 -6.57 6.96 1.69
N PHE A 131 -6.23 5.83 2.32
CA PHE A 131 -6.39 4.48 1.72
C PHE A 131 -7.38 3.58 2.46
N TYR A 132 -8.00 2.66 1.71
CA TYR A 132 -8.86 1.56 2.18
C TYR A 132 -8.52 0.28 1.39
N ILE A 133 -8.71 -0.90 2.00
CA ILE A 133 -8.61 -2.20 1.32
C ILE A 133 -10.04 -2.72 1.11
N ILE A 134 -10.35 -3.22 -0.09
CA ILE A 134 -11.67 -3.80 -0.44
C ILE A 134 -11.71 -5.30 -0.21
#